data_AF-A0A9D8NG47-F1
#
_entry.id   AF-A0A9D8NG47-F1
#
_cell.length_a   1.000
_cell.length_b   1.000
_cell.length_c   1.000
_cell.angle_alpha   90.00
_cell.angle_beta   90.00
_cell.angle_gamma   90.00
#
_symmetry.space_group_name_H-M   'P 1'
#
loop_
_entity.id
_entity.type
_entity.pdbx_description
1 polymer ?
#
loop_
_entity_poly.entity_id
_entity_poly.type
_entity_poly.pdbx_seq_one_letter_code
_entity_poly.pdbx_strand_id
1 'polypeptide(L)'
;MKKIFSVIILAMATLAFTACVHEEGDIFDKSAAERLNEASAIYSARLGASVNGWAMQYYPTTDNEYPYGNGYLILMDFNNDGSVTVSMNNQFTDNNYLTDTSLWQVITDDGPVLSFNTYNKCMHAFSNPEDVPFTGTDDDPNDEQGV
;
A
#
# COMPACT_ATOMS: atom_id res chain seq x y z
N MET A 1 -51.22 -31.11 30.79
CA MET A 1 -50.00 -31.28 29.96
C MET A 1 -50.06 -30.53 28.63
N LYS A 2 -51.12 -30.66 27.80
CA LYS A 2 -51.26 -29.92 26.52
C LYS A 2 -51.17 -28.39 26.62
N LYS A 3 -51.79 -27.78 27.65
CA LYS A 3 -51.77 -26.32 27.86
C LYS A 3 -50.37 -25.77 28.20
N ILE A 4 -49.55 -26.56 28.90
CA ILE A 4 -48.17 -26.18 29.26
C ILE A 4 -47.27 -26.25 28.02
N PHE A 5 -47.42 -27.29 27.20
CA PHE A 5 -46.71 -27.40 25.92
C PHE A 5 -47.03 -26.24 24.96
N SER A 6 -48.30 -25.82 24.87
CA SER A 6 -48.68 -24.66 24.05
C SER A 6 -48.06 -23.35 24.54
N VAL A 7 -47.93 -23.14 25.86
CA VAL A 7 -47.31 -21.94 26.43
C VAL A 7 -45.80 -21.93 26.16
N ILE A 8 -45.14 -23.09 26.27
CA ILE A 8 -43.71 -23.23 25.98
C ILE A 8 -43.40 -22.97 24.49
N ILE A 9 -44.24 -23.46 23.58
CA ILE A 9 -44.10 -23.20 22.14
C ILE A 9 -44.31 -21.72 21.82
N LEU A 10 -45.28 -21.07 22.46
CA LEU A 10 -45.52 -19.64 22.29
C LEU A 10 -44.35 -18.79 22.80
N ALA A 11 -43.76 -19.15 23.94
CA ALA A 11 -42.59 -18.49 24.50
C ALA A 11 -41.34 -18.66 23.60
N MET A 12 -41.13 -19.85 23.04
CA MET A 12 -40.06 -20.07 22.06
C MET A 12 -40.28 -19.26 20.77
N ALA A 13 -41.51 -19.17 20.29
CA ALA A 13 -41.84 -18.36 19.11
C ALA A 13 -41.52 -16.88 19.34
N THR A 14 -41.84 -16.33 20.52
CA THR A 14 -41.52 -14.93 20.85
C THR A 14 -40.02 -14.65 20.96
N LEU A 15 -39.23 -15.62 21.45
CA LEU A 15 -37.77 -15.50 21.52
C LEU A 15 -37.12 -15.55 20.12
N ALA A 16 -37.69 -16.34 19.20
CA ALA A 16 -37.22 -16.43 17.81
C ALA A 16 -37.37 -15.11 17.03
N PHE A 17 -38.39 -14.28 17.34
CA PHE A 17 -38.56 -12.97 16.70
C PHE A 17 -37.55 -11.91 17.19
N THR A 18 -36.95 -12.08 18.37
CA THR A 18 -35.91 -11.16 18.87
C THR A 18 -34.51 -11.47 18.33
N ALA A 19 -34.31 -12.66 17.76
CA ALA A 19 -33.01 -13.08 17.22
C ALA A 19 -32.68 -12.49 15.84
N CYS A 20 -33.66 -11.94 15.12
CA CYS A 20 -33.48 -11.33 13.80
C CYS A 20 -33.25 -9.81 13.83
N VAL A 21 -33.25 -9.16 15.01
CA VAL A 21 -32.96 -7.72 15.13
C VAL A 21 -31.57 -7.54 15.73
N HIS A 22 -30.58 -8.02 14.98
CA HIS A 22 -29.17 -7.72 15.21
C HIS A 22 -28.60 -7.06 13.94
N GLU A 23 -29.31 -6.06 13.43
CA GLU A 23 -28.67 -5.08 12.54
C GLU A 23 -27.84 -4.19 13.45
N GLU A 24 -26.54 -4.47 13.54
CA GLU A 24 -25.59 -3.45 13.99
C GLU A 24 -25.79 -2.23 13.09
N GLY A 25 -25.92 -1.05 13.69
CA GLY A 25 -26.05 0.18 12.92
C GLY A 25 -24.83 0.32 12.00
N ASP A 26 -25.06 0.81 10.78
CA ASP A 26 -23.98 1.04 9.83
C ASP A 26 -22.85 1.85 10.49
N ILE A 27 -21.66 1.27 10.55
CA ILE A 27 -20.45 1.94 11.08
C ILE A 27 -20.08 3.14 10.20
N PHE A 28 -20.49 3.11 8.92
CA PHE A 28 -20.17 4.13 7.93
C PHE A 28 -21.41 4.58 7.18
N ASP A 29 -21.53 5.89 6.98
CA ASP A 29 -22.63 6.50 6.21
C ASP A 29 -22.55 6.23 4.69
N LYS A 30 -21.43 5.65 4.22
CA LYS A 30 -21.13 5.40 2.80
C LYS A 30 -20.70 3.95 2.59
N SER A 31 -21.02 3.42 1.42
CA SER A 31 -20.56 2.10 0.98
C SER A 31 -19.02 2.04 0.94
N ALA A 32 -18.45 0.84 1.08
CA ALA A 32 -17.00 0.66 1.00
C ALA A 32 -16.41 1.19 -0.33
N ALA A 33 -17.12 0.99 -1.44
CA ALA A 33 -16.70 1.45 -2.76
C ALA A 33 -16.65 2.99 -2.85
N GLU A 34 -17.66 3.69 -2.32
CA GLU A 34 -17.66 5.16 -2.29
C GLU A 34 -16.48 5.69 -1.47
N ARG A 35 -16.23 5.12 -0.29
CA ARG A 35 -15.10 5.53 0.56
C ARG A 35 -13.75 5.29 -0.12
N LEU A 36 -13.58 4.18 -0.84
CA LEU A 36 -12.35 3.87 -1.57
C LEU A 36 -12.12 4.84 -2.74
N ASN A 37 -13.18 5.15 -3.51
CA ASN A 37 -13.11 6.12 -4.60
C ASN A 37 -12.76 7.52 -4.09
N GLU A 38 -13.38 7.94 -2.98
CA GLU A 38 -13.08 9.22 -2.33
C GLU A 38 -11.64 9.26 -1.81
N ALA A 39 -11.16 8.18 -1.19
CA ALA A 39 -9.78 8.07 -0.72
C ALA A 39 -8.78 8.17 -1.87
N SER A 40 -9.00 7.41 -2.97
CA SER A 40 -8.13 7.47 -4.15
C SER A 40 -8.05 8.88 -4.75
N ALA A 41 -9.20 9.57 -4.87
CA ALA A 41 -9.24 10.95 -5.35
C ALA A 41 -8.52 11.93 -4.40
N ILE A 42 -8.74 11.81 -3.09
CA ILE A 42 -8.09 12.66 -2.08
C ILE A 42 -6.57 12.48 -2.12
N TYR A 43 -6.08 11.24 -2.15
CA TYR A 43 -4.64 10.98 -2.15
C TYR A 43 -3.98 11.41 -3.44
N SER A 44 -4.60 11.15 -4.59
CA SER A 44 -4.08 11.61 -5.88
C SER A 44 -3.95 13.15 -5.91
N ALA A 45 -4.98 13.86 -5.43
CA ALA A 45 -4.94 15.32 -5.34
C ALA A 45 -3.86 15.82 -4.37
N ARG A 46 -3.65 15.17 -3.23
CA ARG A 46 -2.62 15.55 -2.24
C ARG A 46 -1.21 15.33 -2.77
N LEU A 47 -0.97 14.20 -3.44
CA LEU A 47 0.33 13.88 -4.01
C LEU A 47 0.76 14.93 -5.04
N GLY A 48 -0.15 15.28 -5.97
CA GLY A 48 0.11 16.27 -7.02
C GLY A 48 0.04 17.74 -6.58
N ALA A 49 -0.37 18.04 -5.35
CA ALA A 49 -0.46 19.41 -4.84
C ALA A 49 0.86 19.91 -4.20
N SER A 50 1.84 19.04 -3.98
CA SER A 50 3.10 19.43 -3.33
C SER A 50 4.01 20.20 -4.30
N VAL A 51 4.26 21.48 -4.02
CA VAL A 51 5.08 22.36 -4.88
C VAL A 51 6.54 21.89 -4.99
N ASN A 52 7.06 21.25 -3.95
CA ASN A 52 8.45 20.78 -3.88
C ASN A 52 8.56 19.24 -3.97
N GLY A 53 7.48 18.57 -4.38
CA GLY A 53 7.42 17.11 -4.38
C GLY A 53 7.47 16.50 -2.97
N TRP A 54 7.97 15.26 -2.91
CA TRP A 54 7.99 14.41 -1.73
C TRP A 54 9.38 13.78 -1.56
N ALA A 55 9.77 13.56 -0.31
CA ALA A 55 10.95 12.80 0.07
C ALA A 55 10.51 11.44 0.65
N MET A 56 10.80 10.36 -0.06
CA MET A 56 10.59 9.00 0.39
C MET A 56 11.90 8.44 0.94
N GLN A 57 11.84 7.84 2.13
CA GLN A 57 12.94 7.05 2.67
C GLN A 57 12.59 5.58 2.46
N TYR A 58 13.37 4.89 1.64
CA TYR A 58 13.12 3.51 1.27
C TYR A 58 14.10 2.58 1.97
N TYR A 59 13.58 1.53 2.61
CA TYR A 59 14.36 0.53 3.34
C TYR A 59 14.07 -0.84 2.72
N PRO A 60 14.97 -1.37 1.85
CA PRO A 60 14.72 -2.60 1.09
C PRO A 60 14.85 -3.89 1.91
N THR A 61 15.22 -3.81 3.19
CA THR A 61 15.37 -4.97 4.09
C THR A 61 14.81 -4.63 5.46
N THR A 62 14.47 -5.68 6.21
CA THR A 62 14.12 -5.61 7.63
C THR A 62 15.34 -5.65 8.55
N ASP A 63 16.53 -5.94 8.02
CA ASP A 63 17.77 -5.91 8.78
C ASP A 63 18.15 -4.46 9.12
N ASN A 64 18.64 -4.24 10.34
CA ASN A 64 19.01 -2.90 10.80
C ASN A 64 20.53 -2.64 10.77
N GLU A 65 21.31 -3.64 10.37
CA GLU A 65 22.78 -3.61 10.43
C GLU A 65 23.35 -3.10 9.12
N TYR A 66 24.35 -2.21 9.19
CA TYR A 66 25.09 -1.78 8.01
C TYR A 66 25.82 -2.99 7.38
N PRO A 67 25.83 -3.15 6.04
CA PRO A 67 25.30 -2.23 5.02
C PRO A 67 23.84 -2.42 4.64
N TYR A 68 23.19 -3.48 5.14
CA TYR A 68 21.86 -3.91 4.72
C TYR A 68 20.76 -2.95 5.21
N GLY A 69 20.80 -2.51 6.47
CA GLY A 69 19.80 -1.60 7.07
C GLY A 69 19.87 -0.13 6.67
N ASN A 70 20.57 0.20 5.58
CA ASN A 70 20.64 1.56 5.08
C ASN A 70 19.33 1.97 4.40
N GLY A 71 18.81 3.15 4.78
CA GLY A 71 17.71 3.80 4.08
C GLY A 71 18.19 4.62 2.89
N TYR A 72 17.43 4.60 1.79
CA TYR A 72 17.72 5.33 0.57
C TYR A 72 16.74 6.48 0.41
N LEU A 73 17.26 7.70 0.24
CA LEU A 73 16.44 8.87 -0.06
C LEU A 73 16.07 8.88 -1.55
N ILE A 74 14.78 8.91 -1.83
CA ILE A 74 14.20 9.00 -3.16
C ILE A 74 13.29 10.23 -3.19
N LEU A 75 13.53 11.12 -4.15
CA LEU A 75 12.72 12.32 -4.36
C LEU A 75 11.66 12.03 -5.42
N MET A 76 10.41 12.45 -5.17
CA MET A 76 9.28 12.19 -6.06
C MET A 76 8.49 13.47 -6.33
N ASP A 77 8.26 13.77 -7.58
CA ASP A 77 7.42 14.89 -8.01
C ASP A 77 6.26 14.36 -8.86
N PHE A 78 5.04 14.42 -8.30
CA PHE A 78 3.84 13.85 -8.90
C PHE A 78 3.12 14.90 -9.75
N ASN A 79 2.97 14.63 -11.03
CA ASN A 79 2.27 15.51 -11.95
C ASN A 79 0.80 15.11 -12.11
N ASN A 80 -0.04 16.12 -12.37
CA ASN A 80 -1.48 15.94 -12.58
C ASN A 80 -1.83 15.18 -13.88
N ASP A 81 -0.86 14.97 -14.77
CA ASP A 81 -1.02 14.17 -16.00
C ASP A 81 -0.83 12.66 -15.77
N GLY A 82 -0.59 12.24 -14.52
CA GLY A 82 -0.34 10.85 -14.16
C GLY A 82 1.13 10.43 -14.33
N SER A 83 2.03 11.36 -14.63
CA SER A 83 3.47 11.11 -14.58
C SER A 83 4.07 11.46 -13.20
N VAL A 84 5.13 10.77 -12.81
CA VAL A 84 5.92 11.06 -11.61
C VAL A 84 7.38 11.10 -12.00
N THR A 85 8.05 12.18 -11.63
CA THR A 85 9.49 12.33 -11.80
C THR A 85 10.16 11.88 -10.52
N VAL A 86 11.04 10.88 -10.63
CA VAL A 86 11.75 10.31 -9.49
C VAL A 86 13.24 10.60 -9.65
N SER A 87 13.88 11.03 -8.57
CA SER A 87 15.32 11.27 -8.56
C SER A 87 15.98 10.63 -7.35
N MET A 88 17.23 10.20 -7.53
CA MET A 88 18.07 9.74 -6.43
C MET A 88 19.55 10.07 -6.69
N ASN A 89 20.33 10.01 -5.63
CA ASN A 89 21.79 10.04 -5.71
C ASN A 89 22.36 9.12 -4.63
N ASN A 90 22.72 7.90 -5.01
CA ASN A 90 23.32 6.91 -4.12
C ASN A 90 24.13 5.87 -4.92
N GLN A 91 24.58 4.80 -4.25
CA GLN A 91 25.39 3.75 -4.86
C GLN A 91 24.73 3.02 -6.05
N PHE A 92 23.39 2.95 -6.11
CA PHE A 92 22.67 2.38 -7.26
C PHE A 92 22.71 3.28 -8.49
N THR A 93 23.19 4.52 -8.37
CA THR A 93 23.37 5.48 -9.47
C THR A 93 24.82 5.90 -9.64
N ASP A 94 25.77 5.06 -9.23
CA ASP A 94 27.20 5.37 -9.23
C ASP A 94 27.53 6.67 -8.48
N ASN A 95 26.74 7.02 -7.45
CA ASN A 95 26.81 8.28 -6.72
C ASN A 95 26.66 9.53 -7.60
N ASN A 96 25.90 9.40 -8.70
CA ASN A 96 25.48 10.52 -9.54
C ASN A 96 24.00 10.82 -9.33
N TYR A 97 23.63 12.09 -9.49
CA TYR A 97 22.22 12.48 -9.49
C TYR A 97 21.55 11.96 -10.76
N LEU A 98 20.65 11.00 -10.60
CA LEU A 98 19.84 10.43 -11.67
C LEU A 98 18.39 10.86 -11.50
N THR A 99 17.72 11.11 -12.62
CA THR A 99 16.28 11.37 -12.70
C THR A 99 15.66 10.50 -13.77
N ASP A 100 14.50 9.95 -13.48
CA ASP A 100 13.69 9.21 -14.46
C ASP A 100 12.19 9.41 -14.20
N THR A 101 11.38 9.30 -15.25
CA THR A 101 9.94 9.55 -15.19
C THR A 101 9.16 8.26 -15.44
N SER A 102 8.13 8.02 -14.62
CA SER A 102 7.21 6.89 -14.77
C SER A 102 5.75 7.32 -14.65
N LEU A 103 4.82 6.42 -14.95
CA LEU A 103 3.40 6.62 -14.68
C LEU A 103 3.08 6.21 -13.23
N TRP A 104 2.15 6.92 -12.60
CA TRP A 104 1.64 6.61 -11.28
C TRP A 104 0.12 6.72 -11.23
N GLN A 105 -0.49 6.05 -10.24
CA GLN A 105 -1.90 6.18 -9.90
C GLN A 105 -2.15 5.69 -8.47
N VAL A 106 -3.25 6.14 -7.85
CA VAL A 106 -3.75 5.51 -6.62
C VAL A 106 -4.85 4.52 -7.00
N ILE A 107 -4.53 3.22 -6.96
CA ILE A 107 -5.49 2.15 -7.20
C ILE A 107 -6.21 1.75 -5.91
N THR A 108 -7.25 0.94 -6.05
CA THR A 108 -7.96 0.33 -4.93
C THR A 108 -7.67 -1.17 -4.90
N ASP A 109 -6.89 -1.61 -3.94
CA ASP A 109 -6.53 -3.02 -3.71
C ASP A 109 -6.42 -3.25 -2.19
N ASP A 110 -7.50 -3.76 -1.58
CA ASP A 110 -7.74 -3.81 -0.13
C ASP A 110 -7.52 -2.47 0.62
N GLY A 111 -7.61 -1.36 -0.11
CA GLY A 111 -7.29 -0.02 0.35
C GLY A 111 -6.75 0.84 -0.78
N PRO A 112 -6.49 2.13 -0.52
CA PRO A 112 -5.82 3.00 -1.48
C PRO A 112 -4.33 2.63 -1.55
N VAL A 113 -3.86 2.24 -2.73
CA VAL A 113 -2.48 1.83 -2.98
C VAL A 113 -1.84 2.77 -4.00
N LEU A 114 -0.74 3.41 -3.61
CA LEU A 114 0.10 4.15 -4.56
C LEU A 114 0.83 3.14 -5.45
N SER A 115 0.55 3.17 -6.74
CA SER A 115 1.11 2.26 -7.73
C SER A 115 1.89 3.00 -8.80
N PHE A 116 3.01 2.41 -9.23
CA PHE A 116 3.86 2.90 -10.31
C PHE A 116 3.78 1.93 -11.48
N ASN A 117 3.18 2.37 -12.59
CA ASN A 117 2.74 1.48 -13.67
C ASN A 117 3.81 1.21 -14.73
N THR A 118 4.88 2.01 -14.76
CA THR A 118 5.95 1.86 -15.75
C THR A 118 7.30 1.80 -15.08
N TYR A 119 8.25 1.19 -15.78
CA TYR A 119 9.62 1.11 -15.30
C TYR A 119 10.21 2.51 -15.05
N ASN A 120 10.72 2.72 -13.85
CA ASN A 120 11.57 3.82 -13.45
C ASN A 120 12.93 3.30 -12.99
N LYS A 121 14.03 3.77 -13.58
CA LYS A 121 15.40 3.39 -13.22
C LYS A 121 15.73 3.68 -11.77
N CYS A 122 15.14 4.74 -11.20
CA CYS A 122 15.43 5.11 -9.83
C CYS A 122 14.75 4.17 -8.81
N MET A 123 13.49 3.80 -9.05
CA MET A 123 12.77 2.96 -8.09
C MET A 123 13.06 1.48 -8.28
N HIS A 124 13.08 1.01 -9.54
CA HIS A 124 13.27 -0.42 -9.79
C HIS A 124 14.71 -0.90 -9.59
N ALA A 125 15.66 0.00 -9.30
CA ALA A 125 16.99 -0.40 -8.87
C ALA A 125 16.98 -1.38 -7.68
N PHE A 126 15.93 -1.35 -6.85
CA PHE A 126 15.75 -2.23 -5.69
C PHE A 126 14.92 -3.50 -5.96
N SER A 127 14.46 -3.69 -7.19
CA SER A 127 13.60 -4.83 -7.57
C SER A 127 14.03 -5.46 -8.89
N ASN A 128 15.16 -5.02 -9.44
CA ASN A 128 15.75 -5.58 -10.63
C ASN A 128 16.47 -6.89 -10.24
N PRO A 129 16.20 -8.03 -10.89
CA PRO A 129 16.88 -9.29 -10.58
C PRO A 129 18.34 -9.33 -11.06
N GLU A 130 18.90 -8.21 -11.53
CA GLU A 130 20.31 -8.12 -11.89
C GLU A 130 21.17 -8.07 -10.63
N ASP A 131 22.26 -8.82 -10.64
CA ASP A 131 23.26 -8.78 -9.58
C ASP A 131 23.82 -7.36 -9.41
N VAL A 132 23.79 -6.87 -8.17
CA VAL A 132 24.22 -5.52 -7.83
C VAL A 132 25.70 -5.57 -7.38
N PRO A 133 26.63 -4.94 -8.10
CA PRO A 133 28.08 -5.20 -7.95
C PRO A 133 28.70 -4.96 -6.55
N PHE A 134 27.96 -4.34 -5.63
CA PHE A 134 28.43 -4.01 -4.29
C PHE A 134 27.84 -4.89 -3.18
N THR A 135 26.97 -5.87 -3.48
CA THR A 135 26.42 -6.80 -2.46
C THR A 135 27.31 -8.01 -2.20
N GLY A 136 28.34 -8.23 -3.01
CA GLY A 136 29.28 -9.35 -2.87
C GLY A 136 29.18 -10.33 -4.04
N THR A 137 30.07 -11.33 -4.08
CA THR A 137 30.09 -12.39 -5.12
C THR A 137 29.61 -13.75 -4.58
N ASP A 138 29.27 -13.81 -3.30
CA ASP A 138 28.73 -15.01 -2.71
C ASP A 138 27.21 -14.94 -2.91
N ASP A 139 26.69 -15.70 -3.88
CA ASP A 139 25.26 -15.99 -4.00
C ASP A 139 24.83 -16.65 -2.68
N ASP A 140 24.40 -15.87 -1.69
CA ASP A 140 23.78 -16.43 -0.50
C ASP A 140 22.33 -16.71 -0.88
N PRO A 141 21.86 -17.96 -0.94
CA PRO A 141 20.46 -18.25 -1.33
C PRO A 141 19.40 -17.60 -0.43
N ASN A 142 19.80 -16.91 0.65
CA ASN A 142 18.95 -16.08 1.49
C ASN A 142 18.87 -14.59 1.05
N ASP A 143 19.74 -14.09 0.17
CA ASP A 143 19.73 -12.72 -0.35
C ASP A 143 18.69 -12.49 -1.47
N GLU A 144 18.35 -13.54 -2.23
CA GLU A 144 17.29 -13.54 -3.24
C GLU A 144 15.90 -13.87 -2.67
N GLN A 145 15.83 -14.23 -1.39
CA GLN A 145 14.55 -14.44 -0.70
C GLN A 145 14.01 -13.09 -0.27
N GLY A 146 13.52 -12.32 -1.24
CA GLY A 146 12.54 -11.28 -0.97
C GLY A 146 11.45 -11.89 -0.08
N VAL A 147 11.32 -11.35 1.13
CA VAL A 147 10.34 -11.82 2.13
C VAL A 147 8.94 -11.89 1.53
#